data_AF-A0A7W0ZBG7-F1
#
_entry.id   AF-A0A7W0ZBG7-F1
#
_cell.length_a   1.000
_cell.length_b   1.000
_cell.length_c   1.000
_cell.angle_alpha   90.00
_cell.angle_beta   90.00
_cell.angle_gamma   90.00
#
_symmetry.space_group_name_H-M   'P 1'
#
loop_
_entity.id
_entity.type
_entity.pdbx_description
1 polymer ?
#
loop_
_entity_poly.entity_id
_entity_poly.type
_entity_poly.pdbx_seq_one_letter_code
_entity_poly.pdbx_strand_id
1 'polypeptide(L)'
;MLRLCLLCLVLAASGCGTTRESAPTPPPRAAEPQARELGWREAYPETGPQLRFRVGRLEVREDGWSVEVAIENATSISFELGARPLELQFGLALFRTGELAELENASLPSIRRAETIEPPPPDVLRAGQSWRTTLSAPGSLADGTFLRVSFGTLVAVGEPPPNMQPAVVWITDKSFRL
;
A
#
# COMPACT_ATOMS: atom_id res chain seq x y z
N MET A 1 55.06 20.83 64.04
CA MET A 1 55.28 21.70 62.87
C MET A 1 55.83 20.86 61.74
N LEU A 2 55.04 20.56 60.71
CA LEU A 2 55.33 20.76 59.28
C LEU A 2 54.12 20.24 58.48
N ARG A 3 53.52 21.12 57.68
CA ARG A 3 52.46 20.83 56.71
C ARG A 3 53.06 20.15 55.48
N LEU A 4 52.38 19.16 54.90
CA LEU A 4 52.33 19.03 53.45
C LEU A 4 50.99 18.41 53.02
N CYS A 5 50.29 19.15 52.16
CA CYS A 5 49.04 18.79 51.51
C CYS A 5 49.27 17.68 50.49
N LEU A 6 48.29 16.78 50.29
CA LEU A 6 47.93 16.36 48.94
C LEU A 6 46.48 15.85 48.91
N LEU A 7 45.64 16.63 48.23
CA LEU A 7 44.38 16.20 47.64
C LEU A 7 44.68 15.14 46.56
N CYS A 8 43.88 14.07 46.50
CA CYS A 8 43.56 13.41 45.25
C CYS A 8 42.16 12.77 45.37
N LEU A 9 41.19 13.47 44.77
CA LEU A 9 39.82 13.03 44.55
C LEU A 9 39.78 12.30 43.20
N VAL A 10 39.39 11.02 43.17
CA VAL A 10 39.06 10.33 41.92
C VAL A 10 37.70 9.66 42.09
N LEU A 11 36.68 10.26 41.49
CA LEU A 11 35.36 9.65 41.31
C LEU A 11 35.45 8.60 40.20
N ALA A 12 35.25 7.32 40.55
CA ALA A 12 35.01 6.26 39.58
C ALA A 12 33.51 6.15 39.31
N ALA A 13 33.06 6.76 38.20
CA ALA A 13 31.72 6.54 37.66
C ALA A 13 31.77 5.37 36.66
N SER A 14 31.47 4.16 37.13
CA SER A 14 31.35 2.94 36.32
C SER A 14 29.97 2.87 35.65
N GLY A 15 29.75 3.68 34.62
CA GLY A 15 28.58 3.58 33.75
C GLY A 15 28.86 2.63 32.59
N CYS A 16 28.57 1.34 32.73
CA CYS A 16 28.53 0.41 31.60
C CYS A 16 27.28 0.69 30.74
N GLY A 17 27.37 1.69 29.87
CA GLY A 17 26.45 1.83 28.75
C GLY A 17 26.83 0.80 27.68
N THR A 18 26.19 -0.36 27.69
CA THR A 18 26.23 -1.27 26.54
C THR A 18 25.40 -0.65 25.44
N THR A 19 26.04 0.13 24.57
CA THR A 19 25.49 0.53 23.28
C THR A 19 25.17 -0.76 22.54
N ARG A 20 23.89 -1.14 22.50
CA ARG A 20 23.42 -2.26 21.69
C ARG A 20 23.59 -1.84 20.24
N GLU A 21 24.76 -2.09 19.70
CA GLU A 21 25.08 -1.95 18.29
C GLU A 21 24.01 -2.75 17.55
N SER A 22 23.05 -2.02 16.94
CA SER A 22 21.99 -2.62 16.17
C SER A 22 22.68 -3.31 15.01
N ALA A 23 22.64 -4.65 15.01
CA ALA A 23 23.22 -5.43 13.93
C ALA A 23 22.71 -4.87 12.60
N PRO A 24 23.59 -4.71 11.59
CA PRO A 24 23.18 -4.18 10.30
C PRO A 24 22.02 -5.02 9.76
N THR A 25 20.92 -4.36 9.43
CA THR A 25 19.75 -5.03 8.85
C THR A 25 20.21 -5.75 7.58
N PRO A 26 20.02 -7.07 7.47
CA PRO A 26 20.38 -7.78 6.25
C PRO A 26 19.69 -7.13 5.06
N PRO A 27 20.31 -7.15 3.87
CA PRO A 27 19.73 -6.53 2.68
C PRO A 27 18.35 -7.15 2.40
N PRO A 28 17.39 -6.35 1.92
CA PRO A 28 16.05 -6.85 1.63
C PRO A 28 16.13 -7.98 0.60
N ARG A 29 15.55 -9.13 0.93
CA ARG A 29 15.46 -10.31 0.07
C ARG A 29 14.25 -10.18 -0.86
N ALA A 30 14.31 -10.80 -2.03
CA ALA A 30 13.13 -11.02 -2.86
C ALA A 30 12.18 -12.02 -2.18
N ALA A 31 10.87 -11.77 -2.29
CA ALA A 31 9.85 -12.72 -1.87
C ALA A 31 9.88 -13.96 -2.77
N GLU A 32 9.66 -15.14 -2.17
CA GLU A 32 9.60 -16.40 -2.91
C GLU A 32 8.36 -16.45 -3.83
N PRO A 33 8.44 -17.19 -4.96
CA PRO A 33 7.29 -17.41 -5.82
C PRO A 33 6.11 -18.04 -5.06
N GLN A 34 4.93 -17.43 -5.17
CA GLN A 34 3.74 -17.89 -4.48
C GLN A 34 2.48 -17.42 -5.17
N ALA A 35 1.42 -18.20 -5.04
CA ALA A 35 0.08 -17.80 -5.49
C ALA A 35 -0.95 -17.96 -4.37
N ARG A 36 -1.84 -16.98 -4.26
CA ARG A 36 -2.83 -16.88 -3.18
C ARG A 36 -4.15 -16.31 -3.70
N GLU A 37 -5.24 -16.94 -3.29
CA GLU A 37 -6.57 -16.35 -3.43
C GLU A 37 -6.79 -15.38 -2.26
N LEU A 38 -6.93 -14.09 -2.55
CA LEU A 38 -7.13 -13.08 -1.52
C LEU A 38 -8.62 -12.91 -1.19
N GLY A 39 -9.49 -12.91 -2.20
CA GLY A 39 -10.94 -12.82 -2.03
C GLY A 39 -11.41 -11.55 -1.33
N TRP A 40 -10.62 -10.47 -1.39
CA TRP A 40 -10.95 -9.22 -0.72
C TRP A 40 -12.12 -8.53 -1.41
N ARG A 41 -12.96 -7.91 -0.58
CA ARG A 41 -14.13 -7.14 -0.96
C ARG A 41 -14.18 -5.93 -0.04
N GLU A 42 -14.25 -4.76 -0.64
CA GLU A 42 -14.25 -3.46 0.02
C GLU A 42 -15.20 -2.52 -0.73
N ALA A 43 -15.66 -1.47 -0.06
CA ALA A 43 -16.64 -0.54 -0.62
C ALA A 43 -16.41 0.89 -0.10
N TYR A 44 -16.70 1.87 -0.94
CA TYR A 44 -16.58 3.28 -0.63
C TYR A 44 -17.74 4.10 -1.21
N PRO A 45 -18.36 5.00 -0.42
CA PRO A 45 -18.28 5.07 1.03
C PRO A 45 -18.89 3.82 1.69
N GLU A 46 -18.72 3.67 3.01
CA GLU A 46 -19.20 2.51 3.76
C GLU A 46 -20.72 2.29 3.69
N THR A 47 -21.48 3.37 3.50
CA THR A 47 -22.95 3.36 3.43
C THR A 47 -23.47 4.20 2.27
N GLY A 48 -24.67 3.87 1.76
CA GLY A 48 -25.26 4.57 0.62
C GLY A 48 -24.85 3.99 -0.75
N PRO A 49 -24.88 4.78 -1.84
CA PRO A 49 -24.37 4.37 -3.15
C PRO A 49 -22.84 4.18 -3.12
N GLN A 50 -22.32 3.09 -3.69
CA GLN A 50 -20.91 2.70 -3.48
C GLN A 50 -20.16 2.41 -4.78
N LEU A 51 -18.87 2.73 -4.78
CA LEU A 51 -17.87 2.01 -5.55
C LEU A 51 -17.48 0.76 -4.74
N ARG A 52 -17.41 -0.39 -5.41
CA ARG A 52 -17.05 -1.67 -4.78
C ARG A 52 -15.78 -2.21 -5.43
N PHE A 53 -14.81 -2.53 -4.59
CA PHE A 53 -13.49 -2.98 -5.00
C PHE A 53 -13.32 -4.45 -4.62
N ARG A 54 -12.77 -5.24 -5.54
CA ARG A 54 -12.49 -6.65 -5.30
C ARG A 54 -11.06 -6.98 -5.71
N VAL A 55 -10.41 -7.82 -4.91
CA VAL A 55 -9.10 -8.39 -5.21
C VAL A 55 -9.24 -9.92 -5.20
N GLY A 56 -8.87 -10.54 -6.30
CA GLY A 56 -8.94 -11.98 -6.52
C GLY A 56 -7.61 -12.66 -6.22
N ARG A 57 -7.08 -13.34 -7.22
CA ARG A 57 -5.81 -14.06 -7.14
C ARG A 57 -4.62 -13.10 -7.21
N LEU A 58 -3.67 -13.28 -6.29
CA LEU A 58 -2.32 -12.73 -6.34
C LEU A 58 -1.34 -13.82 -6.76
N GLU A 59 -0.44 -13.51 -7.67
CA GLU A 59 0.67 -14.35 -8.06
C GLU A 59 1.96 -13.54 -8.01
N VAL A 60 2.92 -14.01 -7.22
CA VAL A 60 4.29 -13.52 -7.16
C VAL A 60 5.16 -14.56 -7.83
N ARG A 61 5.93 -14.12 -8.82
CA ARG A 61 6.88 -14.90 -9.61
C ARG A 61 8.28 -14.40 -9.32
N GLU A 62 9.30 -15.16 -9.72
CA GLU A 62 10.71 -14.75 -9.55
C GLU A 62 11.00 -13.41 -10.23
N ASP A 63 10.35 -13.14 -11.35
CA ASP A 63 10.61 -12.03 -12.24
C ASP A 63 9.49 -10.99 -12.30
N GLY A 64 8.45 -11.12 -11.48
CA GLY A 64 7.31 -10.21 -11.53
C GLY A 64 6.14 -10.62 -10.66
N TRP A 65 5.02 -9.92 -10.85
CA TRP A 65 3.80 -10.18 -10.11
C TRP A 65 2.58 -9.94 -11.00
N SER A 66 1.46 -10.53 -10.61
CA SER A 66 0.14 -10.25 -11.17
C SER A 66 -0.94 -10.35 -10.10
N VAL A 67 -1.97 -9.51 -10.20
CA VAL A 67 -3.14 -9.56 -9.32
C VAL A 67 -4.42 -9.29 -10.10
N GLU A 68 -5.45 -10.11 -9.84
CA GLU A 68 -6.78 -9.88 -10.38
C GLU A 68 -7.53 -8.85 -9.55
N VAL A 69 -8.14 -7.86 -10.22
CA VAL A 69 -8.93 -6.83 -9.57
C VAL A 69 -10.25 -6.59 -10.29
N ALA A 70 -11.24 -6.07 -9.57
CA ALA A 70 -12.47 -5.58 -10.18
C ALA A 70 -13.01 -4.35 -9.44
N ILE A 71 -13.65 -3.48 -10.22
CA ILE A 71 -14.40 -2.32 -9.73
C ILE A 71 -15.85 -2.47 -10.21
N GLU A 72 -16.79 -2.31 -9.30
CA GLU A 72 -18.22 -2.25 -9.58
C GLU A 72 -18.73 -0.87 -9.15
N ASN A 73 -19.33 -0.15 -10.09
CA ASN A 73 -19.96 1.13 -9.83
C ASN A 73 -21.42 0.92 -9.44
N ALA A 74 -21.68 0.72 -8.15
CA ALA A 74 -23.03 0.64 -7.58
C ALA A 74 -23.57 2.03 -7.16
N THR A 75 -23.18 3.08 -7.89
CA THR A 75 -23.71 4.44 -7.75
C THR A 75 -24.67 4.79 -8.90
N SER A 76 -25.28 5.97 -8.84
CA SER A 76 -26.11 6.53 -9.91
C SER A 76 -25.34 7.42 -10.90
N ILE A 77 -24.04 7.64 -10.71
CA ILE A 77 -23.21 8.49 -11.57
C ILE A 77 -22.12 7.66 -12.26
N SER A 78 -21.41 8.26 -13.22
CA SER A 78 -20.30 7.60 -13.90
C SER A 78 -18.96 8.04 -13.32
N PHE A 79 -17.92 7.24 -13.54
CA PHE A 79 -16.55 7.57 -13.13
C PHE A 79 -15.59 7.45 -14.31
N GLU A 80 -14.72 8.43 -14.48
CA GLU A 80 -13.56 8.32 -15.36
C GLU A 80 -12.46 7.52 -14.65
N LEU A 81 -11.87 6.55 -15.36
CA LEU A 81 -10.75 5.73 -14.87
C LEU A 81 -9.48 6.15 -15.59
N GLY A 82 -8.35 6.22 -14.86
CA GLY A 82 -7.05 6.51 -15.46
C GLY A 82 -6.90 7.95 -15.99
N ALA A 83 -7.70 8.88 -15.45
CA ALA A 83 -7.89 10.20 -16.01
C ALA A 83 -6.62 11.07 -16.08
N ARG A 84 -5.60 10.88 -15.23
CA ARG A 84 -4.40 11.73 -15.24
C ARG A 84 -3.06 11.04 -14.92
N PRO A 85 -1.95 11.38 -15.61
CA PRO A 85 -0.62 10.81 -15.37
C PRO A 85 0.00 11.08 -13.98
N LEU A 86 -0.41 12.18 -13.32
CA LEU A 86 0.12 12.62 -12.02
C LEU A 86 -0.66 12.04 -10.82
N GLU A 87 -1.70 11.25 -11.08
CA GLU A 87 -2.53 10.65 -10.05
C GLU A 87 -1.97 9.30 -9.57
N LEU A 88 -2.48 8.81 -8.43
CA LEU A 88 -2.16 7.47 -7.94
C LEU A 88 -2.58 6.46 -9.02
N GLN A 89 -1.77 5.42 -9.20
CA GLN A 89 -1.93 4.51 -10.34
C GLN A 89 -2.25 3.09 -9.87
N PHE A 90 -2.86 2.31 -10.76
CA PHE A 90 -3.07 0.89 -10.54
C PHE A 90 -1.75 0.19 -10.24
N GLY A 91 -1.72 -0.62 -9.18
CA GLY A 91 -0.51 -1.31 -8.78
C GLY A 91 -0.53 -1.81 -7.35
N LEU A 92 0.66 -2.03 -6.80
CA LEU A 92 0.87 -2.51 -5.45
C LEU A 92 1.53 -1.45 -4.58
N ALA A 93 0.93 -1.15 -3.44
CA ALA A 93 1.54 -0.38 -2.38
C ALA A 93 2.24 -1.34 -1.41
N LEU A 94 3.54 -1.17 -1.20
CA LEU A 94 4.34 -2.01 -0.31
C LEU A 94 4.66 -1.25 0.98
N PHE A 95 4.30 -1.84 2.11
CA PHE A 95 4.44 -1.26 3.43
C PHE A 95 5.32 -2.13 4.32
N ARG A 96 5.91 -1.52 5.35
CA ARG A 96 6.67 -2.26 6.39
C ARG A 96 5.76 -2.91 7.43
N THR A 97 4.52 -2.42 7.56
CA THR A 97 3.51 -2.83 8.54
C THR A 97 2.17 -3.04 7.83
N GLY A 98 1.36 -3.96 8.34
CA GLY A 98 0.01 -4.23 7.83
C GLY A 98 -1.08 -3.40 8.51
N GLU A 99 -0.77 -2.80 9.65
CA GLU A 99 -1.72 -2.10 10.54
C GLU A 99 -2.19 -0.79 9.91
N LEU A 100 -3.50 -0.68 9.62
CA LEU A 100 -4.07 0.48 8.92
C LEU A 100 -3.82 1.80 9.67
N ALA A 101 -3.98 1.82 10.99
CA ALA A 101 -3.82 3.02 11.82
C ALA A 101 -2.39 3.60 11.76
N GLU A 102 -1.38 2.76 11.58
CA GLU A 102 0.01 3.21 11.42
C GLU A 102 0.23 3.86 10.04
N LEU A 103 -0.56 3.46 9.04
CA LEU A 103 -0.45 3.95 7.66
C LEU A 103 -1.20 5.26 7.42
N GLU A 104 -2.32 5.48 8.10
CA GLU A 104 -3.09 6.74 8.02
C GLU A 104 -2.24 7.97 8.42
N ASN A 105 -1.22 7.76 9.24
CA ASN A 105 -0.29 8.79 9.71
C ASN A 105 1.07 8.77 8.97
N ALA A 106 1.29 7.82 8.07
CA ALA A 106 2.53 7.67 7.32
C ALA A 106 2.46 8.38 5.96
N SER A 107 3.63 8.71 5.39
CA SER A 107 3.70 9.08 3.98
C SER A 107 3.32 7.89 3.11
N LEU A 108 2.45 8.10 2.11
CA LEU A 108 2.09 7.04 1.17
C LEU A 108 3.36 6.42 0.54
N PRO A 109 3.50 5.09 0.52
CA PRO A 109 4.66 4.45 -0.06
C PRO A 109 4.66 4.63 -1.58
N SER A 110 5.83 4.46 -2.19
CA SER A 110 5.92 4.38 -3.63
C SER A 110 5.09 3.19 -4.15
N ILE A 111 4.17 3.46 -5.07
CA ILE A 111 3.40 2.43 -5.75
C ILE A 111 4.29 1.70 -6.75
N ARG A 112 4.35 0.38 -6.65
CA ARG A 112 4.80 -0.49 -7.75
C ARG A 112 3.69 -0.53 -8.80
N ARG A 113 3.79 0.39 -9.75
CA ARG A 113 2.83 0.55 -10.84
C ARG A 113 2.68 -0.74 -11.66
N ALA A 114 1.46 -1.08 -12.03
CA ALA A 114 1.20 -2.10 -13.05
C ALA A 114 1.66 -1.57 -14.42
N GLU A 115 2.54 -2.31 -15.09
CA GLU A 115 2.97 -1.98 -16.45
C GLU A 115 2.01 -2.53 -17.49
N THR A 116 1.30 -3.61 -17.16
CA THR A 116 0.25 -4.21 -17.99
C THR A 116 -1.07 -4.25 -17.22
N ILE A 117 -2.15 -3.86 -17.90
CA ILE A 117 -3.52 -3.87 -17.40
C ILE A 117 -4.38 -4.51 -18.50
N GLU A 118 -4.81 -5.76 -18.29
CA GLU A 118 -5.55 -6.50 -19.31
C GLU A 118 -6.83 -7.18 -18.77
N PRO A 119 -8.02 -6.87 -19.36
CA PRO A 119 -8.25 -5.82 -20.37
C PRO A 119 -8.02 -4.40 -19.83
N PRO A 120 -7.69 -3.41 -20.68
CA PRO A 120 -7.50 -2.03 -20.25
C PRO A 120 -8.77 -1.45 -19.59
N PRO A 121 -8.63 -0.43 -18.73
CA PRO A 121 -9.78 0.23 -18.12
C PRO A 121 -10.65 0.89 -19.20
N PRO A 122 -11.98 0.88 -19.06
CA PRO A 122 -12.82 1.75 -19.87
C PRO A 122 -12.53 3.21 -19.47
N ASP A 123 -12.59 4.14 -20.44
CA ASP A 123 -12.44 5.57 -20.15
C ASP A 123 -13.47 6.03 -19.10
N VAL A 124 -14.69 5.49 -19.19
CA VAL A 124 -15.80 5.78 -18.28
C VAL A 124 -16.46 4.50 -17.81
N LEU A 125 -16.50 4.29 -16.50
CA LEU A 125 -17.27 3.26 -15.82
C LEU A 125 -18.66 3.81 -15.46
N ARG A 126 -19.68 3.45 -16.24
CA ARG A 126 -21.05 3.97 -16.05
C ARG A 126 -21.70 3.42 -14.79
N ALA A 127 -22.76 4.09 -14.35
CA ALA A 127 -23.63 3.61 -13.27
C ALA A 127 -24.07 2.15 -13.52
N GLY A 128 -23.94 1.30 -12.51
CA GLY A 128 -24.25 -0.14 -12.54
C GLY A 128 -23.23 -1.01 -13.29
N GLN A 129 -22.21 -0.44 -13.95
CA GLN A 129 -21.22 -1.23 -14.67
C GLN A 129 -20.15 -1.80 -13.74
N SER A 130 -19.50 -2.86 -14.21
CA SER A 130 -18.32 -3.45 -13.59
C SER A 130 -17.20 -3.60 -14.61
N TRP A 131 -15.97 -3.45 -14.15
CA TRP A 131 -14.77 -3.74 -14.90
C TRP A 131 -13.87 -4.67 -14.10
N ARG A 132 -13.28 -5.66 -14.78
CA ARG A 132 -12.37 -6.65 -14.22
C ARG A 132 -11.12 -6.69 -15.09
N THR A 133 -9.96 -6.75 -14.44
CA THR A 133 -8.66 -6.83 -15.11
C THR A 133 -7.67 -7.65 -14.31
N THR A 134 -6.59 -8.05 -14.97
CA THR A 134 -5.35 -8.43 -14.31
C THR A 134 -4.37 -7.25 -14.39
N LEU A 135 -3.77 -6.91 -13.25
CA LEU A 135 -2.66 -5.97 -13.15
C LEU A 135 -1.37 -6.77 -13.09
N SER A 136 -0.33 -6.39 -13.82
CA SER A 136 0.98 -7.05 -13.72
C SER A 136 2.14 -6.10 -14.02
N ALA A 137 3.31 -6.43 -13.47
CA ALA A 137 4.57 -5.78 -13.80
C ALA A 137 5.75 -6.74 -13.54
N PRO A 138 6.89 -6.55 -14.23
CA PRO A 138 8.12 -7.24 -13.90
C PRO A 138 8.72 -6.74 -12.58
N GLY A 139 9.70 -7.49 -12.08
CA GLY A 139 10.48 -7.17 -10.89
C GLY A 139 10.00 -7.89 -9.62
N SER A 140 10.96 -8.34 -8.84
CA SER A 140 10.73 -9.01 -7.55
C SER A 140 10.10 -8.07 -6.53
N LEU A 141 9.19 -8.62 -5.72
CA LEU A 141 8.68 -7.95 -4.52
C LEU A 141 9.59 -8.22 -3.31
N ALA A 142 9.60 -7.33 -2.33
CA ALA A 142 10.44 -7.49 -1.14
C ALA A 142 9.78 -8.42 -0.11
N ASP A 143 10.53 -9.44 0.31
CA ASP A 143 10.13 -10.41 1.34
C ASP A 143 9.78 -9.71 2.67
N GLY A 144 8.75 -10.21 3.36
CA GLY A 144 8.31 -9.69 4.64
C GLY A 144 7.58 -8.35 4.61
N THR A 145 7.37 -7.75 3.42
CA THR A 145 6.56 -6.53 3.27
C THR A 145 5.07 -6.84 3.23
N PHE A 146 4.26 -5.85 3.61
CA PHE A 146 2.81 -5.92 3.52
C PHE A 146 2.35 -5.25 2.23
N LEU A 147 1.73 -6.03 1.37
CA LEU A 147 1.16 -5.63 0.11
C LEU A 147 -0.29 -5.18 0.29
N ARG A 148 -0.62 -4.04 -0.31
CA ARG A 148 -1.99 -3.55 -0.53
C ARG A 148 -2.17 -3.23 -2.01
N VAL A 149 -3.40 -3.33 -2.51
CA VAL A 149 -3.68 -3.07 -3.92
C VAL A 149 -4.18 -1.64 -4.10
N SER A 150 -3.60 -0.91 -5.05
CA SER A 150 -4.05 0.41 -5.46
C SER A 150 -4.91 0.30 -6.73
N PHE A 151 -6.08 0.93 -6.71
CA PHE A 151 -7.03 1.00 -7.82
C PHE A 151 -6.92 2.30 -8.62
N GLY A 152 -5.79 3.01 -8.47
CA GLY A 152 -5.61 4.33 -9.04
C GLY A 152 -6.65 5.35 -8.57
N THR A 153 -6.81 6.41 -9.34
CA THR A 153 -7.81 7.46 -9.10
C THR A 153 -9.02 7.28 -10.02
N LEU A 154 -10.22 7.42 -9.44
CA LEU A 154 -11.50 7.46 -10.13
C LEU A 154 -12.12 8.84 -9.96
N VAL A 155 -12.51 9.48 -11.06
CA VAL A 155 -13.05 10.86 -11.03
C VAL A 155 -14.53 10.83 -11.36
N ALA A 156 -15.36 11.38 -10.47
CA ALA A 156 -16.80 11.47 -10.66
C ALA A 156 -17.15 12.33 -11.89
N VAL A 157 -18.03 11.80 -12.73
CA VAL A 157 -18.64 12.55 -13.84
C VAL A 157 -19.94 13.17 -13.33
N GLY A 158 -19.88 14.45 -12.97
CA GLY A 158 -20.99 15.20 -12.39
C GLY A 158 -20.85 15.38 -10.88
N GLU A 159 -21.97 15.66 -10.20
CA GLU A 159 -22.00 15.84 -8.75
C GLU A 159 -22.01 14.47 -8.04
N PRO A 160 -21.01 14.16 -7.19
CA PRO A 160 -21.00 12.91 -6.47
C PRO A 160 -22.12 12.84 -5.43
N PRO A 161 -22.62 11.62 -5.08
CA PRO A 161 -23.55 11.45 -3.98
C PRO A 161 -23.00 12.01 -2.65
N PRO A 162 -23.87 12.32 -1.67
CA PRO A 162 -23.41 12.69 -0.34
C PRO A 162 -22.42 11.67 0.23
N ASN A 163 -21.39 12.16 0.92
CA ASN A 163 -20.29 11.37 1.51
C ASN A 163 -19.33 10.70 0.51
N MET A 164 -19.41 11.04 -0.77
CA MET A 164 -18.46 10.58 -1.78
C MET A 164 -17.62 11.75 -2.29
N GLN A 165 -16.30 11.57 -2.29
CA GLN A 165 -15.37 12.55 -2.84
C GLN A 165 -15.50 12.63 -4.37
N PRO A 166 -15.33 13.82 -4.99
CA PRO A 166 -15.30 13.95 -6.46
C PRO A 166 -14.15 13.18 -7.12
N ALA A 167 -13.04 12.98 -6.41
CA ALA A 167 -11.92 12.13 -6.82
C ALA A 167 -11.69 11.08 -5.73
N VAL A 168 -11.83 9.82 -6.11
CA VAL A 168 -11.69 8.67 -5.21
C VAL A 168 -10.36 7.99 -5.50
N VAL A 169 -9.50 7.98 -4.49
CA VAL A 169 -8.26 7.20 -4.48
C VAL A 169 -8.47 6.03 -3.54
N TRP A 170 -8.32 4.80 -4.05
CA TRP A 170 -8.51 3.60 -3.24
C TRP A 170 -7.24 2.75 -3.20
N ILE A 171 -6.72 2.58 -1.99
CA ILE A 171 -5.73 1.54 -1.64
C ILE A 171 -6.43 0.64 -0.64
N THR A 172 -6.33 -0.68 -0.82
CA THR A 172 -7.07 -1.60 0.04
C THR A 172 -6.77 -1.43 1.52
N ASP A 173 -7.79 -1.55 2.36
CA ASP A 173 -7.63 -1.60 3.81
C ASP A 173 -7.00 -2.93 4.24
N LYS A 174 -7.32 -4.00 3.51
CA LYS A 174 -6.72 -5.32 3.67
C LYS A 174 -5.31 -5.35 3.10
N SER A 175 -4.46 -6.16 3.73
CA SER A 175 -3.09 -6.40 3.29
C SER A 175 -2.74 -7.88 3.29
N PHE A 176 -1.71 -8.24 2.50
CA PHE A 176 -1.11 -9.57 2.46
C PHE A 176 0.37 -9.45 2.77
N ARG A 177 0.89 -10.32 3.65
CA ARG A 177 2.32 -10.34 3.96
C ARG A 177 3.03 -11.28 2.99
N LEU A 178 4.01 -10.74 2.28
CA LEU A 178 4.88 -11.47 1.35
C LEU A 178 5.90 -12.34 2.09
#